data_AF-A0AAV9WVK0-F1
#
_entry.id   AF-A0AAV9WVK0-F1
#
_cell.length_a   1.000
_cell.length_b   1.000
_cell.length_c   1.000
_cell.angle_alpha   90.00
_cell.angle_beta   90.00
_cell.angle_gamma   90.00
#
_symmetry.space_group_name_H-M   'P 1'
#
loop_
_entity.id
_entity.type
_entity.pdbx_description
1 polymer ?
#
loop_
_entity_poly.entity_id
_entity_poly.type
_entity_poly.pdbx_seq_one_letter_code
_entity_poly.pdbx_strand_id
1 'polypeptide(L)'
;MATAANAATVYFQTYTNGDCSGTITTTFQGPNGGGNTCHQFGGQSYGAFYQVISGATCVFKSWENSDCSGLATTRSVLPYTGPDGDGSPPCQSIANDNSGNFHVPNGLRSVSITCS
;
A
#
# COMPACT_ATOMS: atom_id res chain seq x y z
N MET A 1 6.19 -30.75 -2.15
CA MET A 1 7.10 -29.62 -1.85
C MET A 1 6.27 -28.36 -2.00
N ALA A 2 5.91 -27.70 -0.90
CA ALA A 2 5.25 -26.40 -1.00
C ALA A 2 6.26 -25.42 -1.59
N THR A 3 6.01 -24.95 -2.80
CA THR A 3 6.74 -23.84 -3.41
C THR A 3 6.64 -22.68 -2.44
N ALA A 4 7.78 -22.27 -1.84
CA ALA A 4 7.88 -21.00 -1.17
C ALA A 4 7.38 -19.95 -2.17
N ALA A 5 6.19 -19.39 -1.93
CA ALA A 5 5.73 -18.23 -2.67
C ALA A 5 6.87 -17.22 -2.62
N ASN A 6 7.38 -16.77 -3.78
CA ASN A 6 8.53 -15.89 -3.88
C ASN A 6 8.35 -14.75 -2.88
N ALA A 7 9.07 -14.81 -1.75
CA ALA A 7 8.88 -13.86 -0.67
C ALA A 7 9.34 -12.50 -1.19
N ALA A 8 8.37 -11.63 -1.47
CA ALA A 8 8.67 -10.28 -1.94
C ALA A 8 8.91 -9.40 -0.73
N THR A 9 9.98 -8.62 -0.73
CA THR A 9 10.18 -7.64 0.32
C THR A 9 9.42 -6.38 -0.08
N VAL A 10 8.48 -5.95 0.74
CA VAL A 10 7.67 -4.76 0.47
C VAL A 10 7.98 -3.67 1.49
N TYR A 11 7.82 -2.42 1.04
CA TYR A 11 7.83 -1.25 1.87
C TYR A 11 6.55 -0.46 1.60
N PHE A 12 5.79 -0.22 2.66
CA PHE A 12 4.52 0.48 2.62
C PHE A 12 4.48 1.51 3.73
N GLN A 13 4.07 2.72 3.40
CA GLN A 13 4.04 3.82 4.36
C GLN A 13 2.85 4.72 4.10
N THR A 14 2.19 5.20 5.14
CA THR A 14 0.98 6.01 5.02
C THR A 14 1.16 7.36 5.68
N TYR A 15 0.42 8.33 5.18
CA TYR A 15 0.54 9.73 5.55
C TYR A 15 -0.82 10.36 5.85
N THR A 16 -0.81 11.35 6.73
CA THR A 16 -2.01 12.15 7.03
C THR A 16 -2.51 12.96 5.83
N ASN A 17 -1.65 13.22 4.83
CA ASN A 17 -2.02 13.96 3.63
C ASN A 17 -2.03 13.04 2.41
N GLY A 18 -2.75 13.44 1.36
CA GLY A 18 -2.88 12.66 0.12
C GLY A 18 -1.59 12.55 -0.69
N ASP A 19 -0.66 13.48 -0.54
CA ASP A 19 0.54 13.62 -1.37
C ASP A 19 1.81 13.03 -0.71
N CYS A 20 1.63 12.15 0.29
CA CYS A 20 2.72 11.60 1.12
C CYS A 20 3.62 12.67 1.73
N SER A 21 3.08 13.89 1.85
CA SER A 21 3.62 14.93 2.70
C SER A 21 3.00 14.80 4.09
N GLY A 22 3.58 15.50 5.07
CA GLY A 22 3.05 15.53 6.43
C GLY A 22 3.47 14.33 7.29
N THR A 23 2.64 13.99 8.27
CA THR A 23 3.03 13.03 9.32
C THR A 23 2.82 11.60 8.84
N ILE A 24 3.83 10.77 9.07
CA ILE A 24 3.78 9.34 8.85
C ILE A 24 2.85 8.73 9.90
N THR A 25 1.80 8.05 9.45
CA THR A 25 0.82 7.40 10.35
C THR A 25 1.13 5.93 10.57
N THR A 26 1.76 5.28 9.60
CA THR A 26 2.16 3.87 9.68
C THR A 26 3.31 3.62 8.72
N THR A 27 4.19 2.71 9.11
CA THR A 27 5.18 2.10 8.23
C THR A 27 5.13 0.59 8.39
N PHE A 28 5.11 -0.12 7.27
CA PHE A 28 5.25 -1.56 7.17
C PHE A 28 6.42 -1.88 6.24
N GLN A 29 7.40 -2.61 6.75
CA GLN A 29 8.51 -3.11 5.95
C GLN A 29 8.75 -4.57 6.33
N GLY A 30 8.76 -5.46 5.35
CA GLY A 30 9.05 -6.86 5.62
C GLY A 30 8.85 -7.79 4.44
N PRO A 31 9.26 -9.06 4.60
CA PRO A 31 8.98 -10.10 3.63
C PRO A 31 7.48 -10.41 3.63
N ASN A 32 6.88 -10.41 2.45
CA ASN A 32 5.54 -10.90 2.21
C ASN A 32 5.61 -12.21 1.42
N GLY A 33 5.46 -13.32 2.15
CA GLY A 33 5.51 -14.68 1.62
C GLY A 33 4.22 -15.16 0.95
N GLY A 34 3.48 -14.27 0.28
CA GLY A 34 2.26 -14.65 -0.47
C GLY A 34 1.01 -14.88 0.39
N GLY A 35 1.01 -14.42 1.65
CA GLY A 35 -0.15 -14.49 2.53
C GLY A 35 -0.97 -13.20 2.49
N ASN A 36 -2.28 -13.30 2.21
CA ASN A 36 -3.20 -12.18 2.22
C ASN A 36 -3.52 -11.74 3.66
N THR A 37 -2.53 -11.23 4.37
CA THR A 37 -2.66 -10.81 5.77
C THR A 37 -3.18 -9.39 5.81
N CYS A 38 -4.22 -9.14 6.59
CA CYS A 38 -4.75 -7.80 6.81
C CYS A 38 -3.86 -7.06 7.81
N HIS A 39 -3.19 -6.01 7.35
CA HIS A 39 -2.40 -5.11 8.17
C HIS A 39 -3.26 -3.90 8.54
N GLN A 40 -3.53 -3.73 9.83
CA GLN A 40 -4.35 -2.65 10.34
C GLN A 40 -3.48 -1.47 10.75
N PHE A 41 -4.01 -0.26 10.62
CA PHE A 41 -3.32 0.97 10.97
C PHE A 41 -4.09 1.73 12.04
N GLY A 42 -3.38 2.46 12.88
CA GLY A 42 -4.00 3.41 13.80
C GLY A 42 -4.35 4.71 13.07
N GLY A 43 -5.61 5.16 13.19
CA GLY A 43 -6.05 6.45 12.63
C GLY A 43 -6.62 6.36 11.22
N GLN A 44 -6.58 7.48 10.49
CA GLN A 44 -7.04 7.62 9.10
C GLN A 44 -5.88 8.19 8.29
N SER A 45 -5.57 7.58 7.15
CA SER A 45 -4.50 8.06 6.27
C SER A 45 -5.02 8.34 4.87
N TYR A 46 -4.49 9.35 4.22
CA TYR A 46 -5.04 9.87 2.97
C TYR A 46 -4.07 9.67 1.78
N GLY A 47 -2.79 9.48 2.06
CA GLY A 47 -1.76 9.13 1.10
C GLY A 47 -1.03 7.86 1.51
N ALA A 48 -0.56 7.10 0.53
CA ALA A 48 0.35 5.99 0.80
C ALA A 48 1.43 5.85 -0.26
N PHE A 49 2.59 5.45 0.24
CA PHE A 49 3.78 5.11 -0.49
C PHE A 49 3.86 3.60 -0.61
N TYR A 50 4.01 3.10 -1.83
CA TYR A 50 4.12 1.68 -2.12
C TYR A 50 5.42 1.36 -2.82
N GLN A 51 6.14 0.36 -2.32
CA GLN A 51 7.38 -0.09 -2.92
C GLN A 51 7.52 -1.60 -2.76
N VAL A 52 8.04 -2.25 -3.79
CA VAL A 52 8.46 -3.65 -3.75
C VAL A 52 9.96 -3.68 -3.96
N ILE A 53 10.69 -3.93 -2.88
CA ILE A 53 12.15 -3.88 -2.83
C ILE A 53 12.76 -5.04 -3.61
N SER A 54 12.16 -6.24 -3.53
CA SER A 54 12.67 -7.43 -4.20
C SER A 54 11.58 -8.49 -4.37
N GLY A 55 11.80 -9.45 -5.26
CA GLY A 55 10.94 -10.62 -5.41
C GLY A 55 9.96 -10.49 -6.57
N ALA A 56 8.66 -10.58 -6.29
CA ALA A 56 7.60 -10.69 -7.28
C ALA A 56 6.68 -9.46 -7.31
N THR A 57 5.73 -9.41 -8.23
CA THR A 57 4.78 -8.28 -8.31
C THR A 57 3.80 -8.38 -7.13
N CYS A 58 3.56 -7.26 -6.46
CA CYS A 58 2.65 -7.21 -5.33
C CYS A 58 1.42 -6.36 -5.62
N VAL A 59 0.27 -6.84 -5.20
CA VAL A 59 -0.99 -6.11 -5.19
C VAL A 59 -1.28 -5.69 -3.75
N PHE A 60 -1.39 -4.39 -3.55
CA PHE A 60 -1.80 -3.77 -2.29
C PHE A 60 -3.28 -3.40 -2.41
N LYS A 61 -4.11 -3.93 -1.52
CA LYS A 61 -5.53 -3.59 -1.44
C LYS A 61 -5.79 -2.86 -0.13
N SER A 62 -6.01 -1.55 -0.22
CA SER A 62 -6.16 -0.64 0.92
C SER A 62 -7.64 -0.37 1.17
N TRP A 63 -8.08 -0.50 2.42
CA TRP A 63 -9.49 -0.45 2.81
C TRP A 63 -9.78 0.71 3.76
N GLU A 64 -11.03 1.21 3.72
CA GLU A 64 -11.56 2.22 4.64
C GLU A 64 -11.68 1.71 6.07
N ASN A 65 -12.06 0.44 6.26
CA ASN A 65 -12.18 -0.14 7.59
C ASN A 65 -10.87 -0.83 8.02
N SER A 66 -10.69 -1.00 9.33
CA SER A 66 -9.48 -1.62 9.89
C SER A 66 -9.44 -3.14 9.70
N ASP A 67 -10.55 -3.79 9.39
CA ASP A 67 -10.69 -5.24 9.25
C ASP A 67 -10.58 -5.73 7.79
N CYS A 68 -9.99 -4.92 6.90
CA CYS A 68 -9.91 -5.17 5.46
C CYS A 68 -11.29 -5.39 4.80
N SER A 69 -12.26 -4.55 5.19
CA SER A 69 -13.62 -4.56 4.68
C SER A 69 -14.07 -3.17 4.20
N GLY A 70 -15.22 -3.10 3.54
CA GLY A 70 -15.82 -1.83 3.09
C GLY A 70 -15.29 -1.34 1.75
N LEU A 71 -15.20 -0.02 1.59
CA LEU A 71 -14.63 0.60 0.39
C LEU A 71 -13.12 0.35 0.32
N ALA A 72 -12.61 0.07 -0.87
CA ALA A 72 -11.20 -0.18 -1.08
C ALA A 72 -10.69 0.30 -2.42
N THR A 73 -9.38 0.52 -2.46
CA THR A 73 -8.60 0.71 -3.67
C THR A 73 -7.54 -0.38 -3.79
N THR A 74 -7.12 -0.68 -5.01
CA THR A 74 -6.09 -1.68 -5.31
C THR A 74 -4.98 -1.07 -6.15
N ARG A 75 -3.72 -1.39 -5.80
CA ARG A 75 -2.55 -0.98 -6.56
C ARG A 75 -1.61 -2.15 -6.79
N SER A 76 -1.29 -2.42 -8.04
CA SER A 76 -0.22 -3.35 -8.42
C SER A 76 1.11 -2.61 -8.52
N VAL A 77 2.16 -3.19 -7.95
CA VAL A 77 3.51 -2.61 -7.89
C VAL A 77 4.51 -3.69 -8.28
N LEU A 78 5.35 -3.38 -9.26
CA LEU A 78 6.35 -4.30 -9.80
C LEU A 78 7.55 -4.43 -8.85
N PRO A 79 8.25 -5.57 -8.81
CA PRO A 79 9.45 -5.71 -8.01
C PRO A 79 10.57 -4.82 -8.51
N TYR A 80 11.49 -4.44 -7.60
CA TYR A 80 12.60 -3.52 -7.87
C TYR A 80 12.16 -2.12 -8.32
N THR A 81 10.87 -1.81 -8.19
CA THR A 81 10.41 -0.42 -8.26
C THR A 81 10.54 0.18 -6.86
N GLY A 82 11.68 0.82 -6.63
CA GLY A 82 11.81 1.83 -5.59
C GLY A 82 11.32 3.19 -6.07
N PRO A 83 11.46 4.24 -5.25
CA PRO A 83 11.06 5.61 -5.59
C PRO A 83 11.53 6.11 -6.97
N ASP A 84 12.52 5.47 -7.61
CA ASP A 84 13.23 6.04 -8.77
C ASP A 84 13.55 5.00 -9.86
N GLY A 85 12.57 4.23 -10.34
CA GLY A 85 12.71 3.44 -11.58
C GLY A 85 12.20 4.14 -12.85
N ASP A 86 11.26 5.09 -12.69
CA ASP A 86 10.46 5.70 -13.78
C ASP A 86 10.18 7.21 -13.54
N GLY A 87 10.84 7.83 -12.55
CA GLY A 87 10.70 9.27 -12.30
C GLY A 87 9.31 9.76 -11.85
N SER A 88 8.37 8.87 -11.53
CA SER A 88 7.09 9.23 -10.89
C SER A 88 7.12 8.86 -9.41
N PRO A 89 6.69 9.75 -8.49
CA PRO A 89 6.81 9.50 -7.07
C PRO A 89 5.98 8.27 -6.67
N PRO A 90 6.52 7.35 -5.85
CA PRO A 90 5.82 6.15 -5.33
C PRO A 90 4.68 6.47 -4.37
N CYS A 91 4.41 7.76 -4.18
CA CYS A 91 3.31 8.26 -3.40
C CYS A 91 2.03 8.35 -4.24
N GLN A 92 0.96 7.75 -3.74
CA GLN A 92 -0.36 7.95 -4.30
C GLN A 92 -1.32 8.52 -3.25
N SER A 93 -2.08 9.53 -3.68
CA SER A 93 -3.29 9.95 -2.98
C SER A 93 -4.32 8.86 -3.11
N ILE A 94 -4.67 8.30 -1.95
CA ILE A 94 -5.63 7.20 -1.81
C ILE A 94 -7.03 7.75 -1.59
N ALA A 95 -7.06 8.97 -1.07
CA ALA A 95 -8.23 9.76 -0.81
C ALA A 95 -8.42 10.90 -1.84
N ASN A 96 -7.67 10.96 -2.93
CA ASN A 96 -7.90 12.03 -3.90
C ASN A 96 -7.39 11.55 -5.26
N ASP A 97 -8.24 11.36 -6.26
CA ASP A 97 -7.73 11.51 -7.61
C ASP A 97 -7.35 12.98 -7.81
N ASN A 98 -6.47 13.32 -8.73
CA ASN A 98 -6.08 14.72 -8.97
C ASN A 98 -7.25 15.61 -9.47
N SER A 99 -8.49 15.10 -9.45
CA SER A 99 -9.75 15.73 -9.83
C SER A 99 -10.72 15.93 -8.65
N GLY A 100 -10.29 15.66 -7.40
CA GLY A 100 -11.11 15.90 -6.20
C GLY A 100 -11.99 14.73 -5.76
N ASN A 101 -11.96 13.58 -6.42
CA ASN A 101 -12.78 12.42 -6.06
C ASN A 101 -12.01 11.48 -5.13
N PHE A 102 -12.63 11.14 -4.00
CA PHE A 102 -12.06 10.21 -3.04
C PHE A 102 -12.35 8.76 -3.47
N HIS A 103 -11.32 7.93 -3.63
CA HIS A 103 -11.51 6.47 -3.73
C HIS A 103 -11.86 5.85 -2.37
N VAL A 104 -11.37 6.45 -1.29
CA VAL A 104 -11.66 6.08 0.11
C VAL A 104 -11.92 7.38 0.91
N PRO A 105 -13.17 7.89 0.96
CA PRO A 105 -13.49 9.23 1.48
C PRO A 105 -13.09 9.44 2.94
N ASN A 106 -13.15 8.38 3.76
CA ASN A 106 -12.82 8.48 5.18
C ASN A 106 -11.35 8.12 5.47
N GLY A 107 -10.52 7.98 4.43
CA GLY A 107 -9.13 7.55 4.55
C GLY A 107 -9.01 6.04 4.79
N LEU A 108 -7.79 5.54 4.59
CA LEU A 108 -7.48 4.12 4.75
C LEU A 108 -7.14 3.76 6.21
N ARG A 109 -7.52 2.55 6.61
CA ARG A 109 -7.30 2.00 7.96
C ARG A 109 -6.74 0.59 7.96
N SER A 110 -6.71 -0.07 6.81
CA SER A 110 -5.98 -1.33 6.65
C SER A 110 -5.50 -1.55 5.22
N VAL A 111 -4.52 -2.44 5.03
CA VAL A 111 -4.08 -2.94 3.73
C VAL A 111 -3.92 -4.45 3.77
N SER A 112 -4.27 -5.12 2.69
CA SER A 112 -3.89 -6.51 2.46
C SER A 112 -2.95 -6.57 1.27
N ILE A 113 -1.83 -7.29 1.42
CA ILE A 113 -0.76 -7.33 0.41
C ILE A 113 -0.63 -8.76 -0.09
N THR A 114 -0.73 -8.96 -1.40
CA THR A 114 -0.55 -10.27 -2.04
C THR A 114 0.53 -10.18 -3.10
N CYS A 115 1.54 -11.04 -3.05
CA CYS A 115 2.64 -11.05 -4.00
C CYS A 115 2.69 -12.40 -4.74
N SER A 116 2.90 -12.36 -6.06
CA SER A 116 2.87 -13.53 -6.95
C SER A 116 3.98 -13.47 -8.00
#